data_AF-A0A8I3XA00-F1
#
_entry.id   AF-A0A8I3XA00-F1
#
_cell.length_a   1.000
_cell.length_b   1.000
_cell.length_c   1.000
_cell.angle_alpha   90.00
_cell.angle_beta   90.00
_cell.angle_gamma   90.00
#
_symmetry.space_group_name_H-M   'P 1'
#
loop_
_entity.id
_entity.type
_entity.pdbx_description
1 polymer ?
#
loop_
_entity_poly.entity_id
_entity_poly.type
_entity_poly.pdbx_seq_one_letter_code
_entity_poly.pdbx_strand_id
1 'polypeptide(L)'
;MASPQPHPQDEYQSPQPSTSGYSLPEILDDEVPEPSVPWVDISPPRRSLCWKRKREWSDESEEEPEEEPEKSHDPEPEETWVVESLHGLKMKLKRRRVSPVLPEHHEAFNRLLEDPVVKKFLAWDKDLRLSDKYLLAMVIAYFSRAGLFSWQYRRIHFFLALYLANDMEEDNQAPKQDMFYFLYGKNHSQRPLFHKLRLQFICSMRWRTWVSREELEEIQAYDPEHWVWTRDRTLLPSAPGTVEA
;
A
#
# COMPACT_ATOMS: atom_id res chain seq x y z
N MET A 1 45.38 -7.75 50.98
CA MET A 1 46.09 -6.45 50.93
C MET A 1 45.90 -5.93 49.51
N ALA A 2 44.88 -5.12 49.25
CA ALA A 2 44.83 -3.67 49.54
C ALA A 2 45.61 -2.88 48.46
N SER A 3 44.98 -2.69 47.31
CA SER A 3 45.40 -1.74 46.27
C SER A 3 44.80 -0.37 46.56
N PRO A 4 45.58 0.73 46.64
CA PRO A 4 45.03 2.06 46.84
C PRO A 4 44.66 2.72 45.51
N GLN A 5 43.45 3.32 45.45
CA GLN A 5 43.19 4.45 44.55
C GLN A 5 43.97 5.68 45.03
N PRO A 6 44.23 6.61 44.11
CA PRO A 6 43.93 8.01 44.42
C PRO A 6 43.13 8.70 43.30
N HIS A 7 41.94 9.19 43.67
CA HIS A 7 41.42 10.48 43.21
C HIS A 7 41.61 11.44 44.41
N PRO A 8 41.82 12.76 44.21
CA PRO A 8 40.70 13.62 43.77
C PRO A 8 41.11 14.82 42.88
N GLN A 9 40.09 15.54 42.36
CA GLN A 9 39.94 17.02 42.23
C GLN A 9 41.11 17.90 41.70
N ASP A 10 40.90 19.06 41.08
CA ASP A 10 39.73 19.79 40.53
C ASP A 10 40.34 20.78 39.50
N GLU A 11 39.59 21.24 38.48
CA GLU A 11 39.53 22.67 38.12
C GLU A 11 38.62 22.95 36.91
N TYR A 12 37.84 24.02 37.06
CA TYR A 12 36.97 24.62 36.06
C TYR A 12 37.78 25.30 34.95
N GLN A 13 37.31 25.24 33.70
CA GLN A 13 37.18 26.46 32.86
C GLN A 13 36.42 26.23 31.54
N SER A 14 35.33 27.00 31.37
CA SER A 14 34.72 27.31 30.08
C SER A 14 35.28 28.64 29.57
N PRO A 15 35.50 28.83 28.25
CA PRO A 15 35.67 30.18 27.70
C PRO A 15 34.83 30.46 26.45
N GLN A 16 33.87 31.37 26.60
CA GLN A 16 33.32 32.29 25.60
C GLN A 16 32.84 33.56 26.35
N PRO A 17 32.71 34.75 25.73
CA PRO A 17 33.11 35.14 24.37
C PRO A 17 34.17 36.28 24.38
N SER A 18 34.48 36.87 23.23
CA SER A 18 35.18 38.16 23.18
C SER A 18 34.64 39.07 22.09
N THR A 19 34.51 40.34 22.47
CA THR A 19 33.91 41.46 21.74
C THR A 19 34.82 42.01 20.64
N SER A 20 34.22 42.38 19.50
CA SER A 20 34.66 43.53 18.69
C SER A 20 33.46 44.06 17.92
N GLY A 21 33.16 45.35 18.04
CA GLY A 21 32.01 45.98 17.40
C GLY A 21 32.42 47.11 16.48
N TYR A 22 31.64 47.33 15.42
CA TYR A 22 31.58 48.58 14.66
C TYR A 22 30.13 48.84 14.21
N SER A 23 29.76 50.12 14.16
CA SER A 23 28.38 50.59 14.07
C SER A 23 27.86 50.78 12.65
N LEU A 24 26.53 50.91 12.57
CA LEU A 24 25.69 51.18 11.39
C LEU A 24 26.03 52.48 10.64
N PRO A 25 25.46 52.67 9.43
CA PRO A 25 24.44 53.71 9.32
C PRO A 25 23.10 53.22 8.75
N GLU A 26 22.01 53.84 9.20
CA GLU A 26 20.68 53.75 8.59
C GLU A 26 20.67 54.29 7.15
N ILE A 27 19.85 53.67 6.30
CA ILE A 27 19.20 54.35 5.18
C ILE A 27 17.70 54.08 5.33
N LEU A 28 16.93 55.17 5.31
CA LEU A 28 15.48 55.23 5.53
C LEU A 28 14.74 55.18 4.18
N ASP A 29 13.52 54.62 4.19
CA ASP A 29 12.44 54.71 3.17
C ASP A 29 12.71 54.27 1.71
N ASP A 30 11.88 53.34 1.20
CA ASP A 30 10.64 53.69 0.47
C ASP A 30 9.69 52.47 0.42
N GLU A 31 8.37 52.66 0.23
CA GLU A 31 7.32 51.62 0.32
C GLU A 31 6.58 51.43 -1.03
N VAL A 32 6.03 50.22 -1.29
CA VAL A 32 4.99 49.89 -2.31
C VAL A 32 5.45 49.76 -3.80
N PRO A 33 4.95 48.79 -4.62
CA PRO A 33 4.52 47.40 -4.37
C PRO A 33 5.14 46.35 -5.34
N GLU A 34 4.86 45.06 -5.11
CA GLU A 34 5.19 43.96 -6.04
C GLU A 34 4.40 43.97 -7.38
N PRO A 35 5.01 43.52 -8.48
CA PRO A 35 4.31 42.89 -9.60
C PRO A 35 4.49 41.35 -9.56
N SER A 36 3.41 40.63 -9.27
CA SER A 36 3.38 39.16 -9.16
C SER A 36 3.74 38.47 -10.49
N VAL A 37 4.73 37.58 -10.48
CA VAL A 37 5.03 36.68 -11.62
C VAL A 37 4.29 35.35 -11.41
N PRO A 38 3.50 34.85 -12.40
CA PRO A 38 2.66 33.68 -12.18
C PRO A 38 3.46 32.38 -12.02
N TRP A 39 3.22 31.67 -10.93
CA TRP A 39 3.61 30.26 -10.81
C TRP A 39 2.82 29.43 -11.81
N VAL A 40 3.50 28.80 -12.76
CA VAL A 40 2.90 27.85 -13.70
C VAL A 40 2.74 26.51 -12.99
N ASP A 41 1.56 26.30 -12.41
CA ASP A 41 1.16 25.05 -11.77
C ASP A 41 0.91 23.95 -12.82
N ILE A 42 1.89 23.05 -13.01
CA ILE A 42 1.71 21.85 -13.83
C ILE A 42 1.05 20.75 -12.98
N SER A 43 -0.21 20.98 -12.63
CA SER A 43 -1.10 20.01 -11.99
C SER A 43 -2.06 19.41 -13.04
N PRO A 44 -2.03 18.09 -13.30
CA PRO A 44 -2.93 17.48 -14.28
C PRO A 44 -4.38 17.48 -13.77
N PRO A 45 -5.38 17.75 -14.63
CA PRO A 45 -6.77 17.95 -14.19
C PRO A 45 -7.40 16.65 -13.67
N ARG A 46 -7.89 16.68 -12.42
CA ARG A 46 -8.79 15.66 -11.86
C ARG A 46 -10.10 15.60 -12.64
N ARG A 47 -10.20 14.72 -13.64
CA ARG A 47 -11.45 14.47 -14.36
C ARG A 47 -12.30 13.45 -13.59
N SER A 48 -13.22 13.94 -12.76
CA SER A 48 -14.22 13.13 -12.07
C SER A 48 -15.23 12.54 -13.07
N LEU A 49 -15.09 11.26 -13.39
CA LEU A 49 -16.06 10.55 -14.23
C LEU A 49 -17.23 10.04 -13.38
N CYS A 50 -18.25 10.89 -13.23
CA CYS A 50 -19.53 10.52 -12.67
C CYS A 50 -20.31 9.63 -13.66
N TRP A 51 -20.66 8.40 -13.26
CA TRP A 51 -21.45 7.49 -14.09
C TRP A 51 -22.88 8.03 -14.31
N LYS A 52 -23.23 8.39 -15.56
CA LYS A 52 -24.64 8.43 -16.01
C LYS A 52 -24.89 7.81 -17.39
N ARG A 53 -25.63 6.71 -17.33
CA ARG A 53 -26.41 5.94 -18.32
C ARG A 53 -26.86 6.66 -19.63
N LYS A 54 -26.24 6.22 -20.75
CA LYS A 54 -26.81 5.74 -22.05
C LYS A 54 -28.12 6.35 -22.61
N ARG A 55 -28.09 6.92 -23.83
CA ARG A 55 -29.05 6.69 -24.97
C ARG A 55 -28.63 7.39 -26.31
N GLU A 56 -28.58 6.60 -27.41
CA GLU A 56 -28.69 6.85 -28.89
C GLU A 56 -28.04 8.10 -29.57
N TRP A 57 -27.12 7.97 -30.56
CA TRP A 57 -27.27 7.75 -32.05
C TRP A 57 -27.65 9.08 -32.78
N SER A 58 -27.04 9.57 -33.89
CA SER A 58 -26.13 9.07 -34.97
C SER A 58 -24.85 9.97 -35.16
N ASP A 59 -24.09 10.07 -36.28
CA ASP A 59 -24.12 9.52 -37.67
C ASP A 59 -22.72 9.50 -38.36
N GLU A 60 -22.61 8.81 -39.52
CA GLU A 60 -21.57 8.79 -40.60
C GLU A 60 -20.07 8.74 -40.17
N SER A 61 -19.27 7.66 -40.35
CA SER A 61 -18.94 6.76 -41.47
C SER A 61 -17.87 7.26 -42.47
N GLU A 62 -16.64 6.74 -42.36
CA GLU A 62 -15.76 6.37 -43.49
C GLU A 62 -14.96 5.11 -43.08
N GLU A 63 -14.70 4.19 -44.03
CA GLU A 63 -14.06 2.88 -43.79
C GLU A 63 -12.54 2.95 -44.03
N GLU A 64 -11.75 2.35 -43.13
CA GLU A 64 -10.35 1.94 -43.34
C GLU A 64 -10.17 0.55 -42.69
N PRO A 65 -9.28 -0.33 -43.20
CA PRO A 65 -9.43 -1.78 -43.04
C PRO A 65 -9.11 -2.33 -41.64
N GLU A 66 -9.85 -3.35 -41.23
CA GLU A 66 -9.68 -4.06 -39.96
C GLU A 66 -8.39 -4.90 -39.93
N GLU A 67 -7.36 -4.43 -39.23
CA GLU A 67 -6.36 -5.33 -38.66
C GLU A 67 -6.95 -6.00 -37.41
N GLU A 68 -7.26 -7.29 -37.48
CA GLU A 68 -7.72 -8.04 -36.29
C GLU A 68 -6.63 -7.98 -35.20
N PRO A 69 -6.93 -7.46 -33.99
CA PRO A 69 -6.00 -7.57 -32.88
C PRO A 69 -5.96 -9.04 -32.44
N GLU A 70 -4.79 -9.67 -32.59
CA GLU A 70 -4.54 -11.04 -32.13
C GLU A 70 -5.13 -11.25 -30.73
N LYS A 71 -6.12 -12.14 -30.66
CA LYS A 71 -6.91 -12.36 -29.46
C LYS A 71 -5.99 -12.95 -28.38
N SER A 72 -5.52 -12.12 -27.47
CA SER A 72 -4.70 -12.57 -26.34
C SER A 72 -5.55 -13.49 -25.48
N HIS A 73 -5.40 -14.80 -25.68
CA HIS A 73 -5.98 -15.83 -24.84
C HIS A 73 -5.30 -15.75 -23.46
N ASP A 74 -5.85 -14.92 -22.58
CA ASP A 74 -5.72 -15.13 -21.14
C ASP A 74 -6.21 -16.57 -20.86
N PRO A 75 -5.45 -17.40 -20.13
CA PRO A 75 -5.89 -18.76 -19.83
C PRO A 75 -7.19 -18.70 -19.02
N GLU A 76 -8.24 -19.33 -19.53
CA GLU A 76 -9.51 -19.46 -18.83
C GLU A 76 -9.27 -20.26 -17.53
N PRO A 77 -9.66 -19.74 -16.35
CA PRO A 77 -9.29 -20.36 -15.08
C PRO A 77 -9.95 -21.74 -14.95
N GLU A 78 -9.14 -22.76 -14.66
CA GLU A 78 -9.59 -24.16 -14.64
C GLU A 78 -10.78 -24.37 -13.69
N GLU A 79 -11.93 -24.73 -14.27
CA GLU A 79 -13.18 -24.89 -13.53
C GLU A 79 -13.32 -26.30 -12.96
N THR A 80 -13.15 -26.45 -11.64
CA THR A 80 -13.34 -27.74 -10.95
C THR A 80 -14.73 -27.81 -10.31
N TRP A 81 -15.50 -28.85 -10.62
CA TRP A 81 -16.79 -29.10 -9.97
C TRP A 81 -16.58 -29.97 -8.72
N VAL A 82 -16.94 -29.43 -7.54
CA VAL A 82 -16.78 -30.13 -6.24
C VAL A 82 -18.15 -30.37 -5.60
N VAL A 83 -18.35 -31.55 -5.02
CA VAL A 83 -19.57 -31.85 -4.25
C VAL A 83 -19.53 -31.08 -2.94
N GLU A 84 -20.41 -30.09 -2.80
CA GLU A 84 -20.60 -29.32 -1.55
C GLU A 84 -21.30 -30.19 -0.50
N SER A 85 -22.32 -30.94 -0.93
CA SER A 85 -23.18 -31.67 0.00
C SER A 85 -23.96 -32.79 -0.68
N LEU A 86 -24.13 -33.89 0.05
CA LEU A 86 -24.91 -35.07 -0.33
C LEU A 86 -25.99 -35.28 0.72
N HIS A 87 -27.26 -35.10 0.34
CA HIS A 87 -28.42 -35.33 1.18
C HIS A 87 -29.37 -36.32 0.47
N GLY A 88 -29.24 -37.61 0.80
CA GLY A 88 -29.92 -38.68 0.06
C GLY A 88 -29.49 -38.70 -1.41
N LEU A 89 -30.46 -38.79 -2.33
CA LEU A 89 -30.22 -38.68 -3.78
C LEU A 89 -29.95 -37.25 -4.27
N LYS A 90 -30.00 -36.23 -3.41
CA LYS A 90 -29.79 -34.83 -3.80
C LYS A 90 -28.32 -34.44 -3.58
N MET A 91 -27.60 -34.25 -4.69
CA MET A 91 -26.26 -33.68 -4.71
C MET A 91 -26.32 -32.16 -4.92
N LYS A 92 -25.52 -31.41 -4.16
CA LYS A 92 -25.15 -30.03 -4.48
C LYS A 92 -23.71 -30.01 -4.98
N LEU A 93 -23.51 -29.52 -6.19
CA LEU A 93 -22.19 -29.21 -6.74
C LEU A 93 -21.94 -27.70 -6.55
N LYS A 94 -20.81 -27.34 -5.96
CA LYS A 94 -20.26 -25.98 -6.03
C LYS A 94 -19.18 -25.95 -7.09
N ARG A 95 -19.21 -24.91 -7.92
CA ARG A 95 -18.09 -24.57 -8.80
C ARG A 95 -16.94 -24.05 -7.92
N ARG A 96 -15.85 -24.80 -7.82
CA ARG A 96 -14.60 -24.39 -7.20
C ARG A 96 -13.65 -24.01 -8.32
N ARG A 97 -13.41 -22.71 -8.51
CA ARG A 97 -12.31 -22.29 -9.38
C ARG A 97 -11.00 -22.56 -8.64
N VAL A 98 -9.99 -23.02 -9.37
CA VAL A 98 -8.62 -23.01 -8.88
C VAL A 98 -8.19 -21.55 -8.85
N SER A 99 -7.59 -21.11 -7.74
CA SER A 99 -7.13 -19.72 -7.64
C SER A 99 -6.16 -19.43 -8.80
N PRO A 100 -6.28 -18.28 -9.50
CA PRO A 100 -5.31 -17.88 -10.51
C PRO A 100 -3.92 -17.56 -9.89
N VAL A 101 -3.83 -17.50 -8.56
CA VAL A 101 -2.59 -17.28 -7.84
C VAL A 101 -1.75 -18.56 -7.81
N LEU A 102 -0.59 -18.51 -8.45
CA LEU A 102 0.40 -19.59 -8.39
C LEU A 102 1.02 -19.73 -6.98
N PRO A 103 1.34 -20.96 -6.51
CA PRO A 103 1.96 -21.23 -5.21
C PRO A 103 3.16 -20.34 -4.87
N GLU A 104 3.99 -20.03 -5.86
CA GLU A 104 5.22 -19.26 -5.72
C GLU A 104 4.95 -17.81 -5.24
N HIS A 105 3.74 -17.29 -5.43
CA HIS A 105 3.33 -15.99 -4.87
C HIS A 105 2.94 -16.09 -3.39
N HIS A 106 2.38 -17.22 -2.94
CA HIS A 106 2.18 -17.51 -1.52
C HIS A 106 3.54 -17.69 -0.82
N GLU A 107 4.48 -18.41 -1.42
CA GLU A 107 5.85 -18.53 -0.91
C GLU A 107 6.58 -17.18 -0.83
N ALA A 108 6.46 -16.35 -1.88
CA ALA A 108 7.03 -15.00 -1.89
C ALA A 108 6.44 -14.11 -0.79
N PHE A 109 5.13 -14.21 -0.55
CA PHE A 109 4.45 -13.52 0.55
C PHE A 109 4.93 -14.02 1.91
N ASN A 110 4.97 -15.33 2.14
CA ASN A 110 5.41 -15.94 3.40
C ASN A 110 6.86 -15.56 3.74
N ARG A 111 7.77 -15.56 2.76
CA ARG A 111 9.14 -15.07 2.91
C ARG A 111 9.20 -13.58 3.32
N LEU A 112 8.25 -12.76 2.88
CA LEU A 112 8.16 -11.35 3.28
C LEU A 112 7.52 -11.17 4.65
N LEU A 113 6.61 -12.06 5.09
CA LEU A 113 6.17 -12.10 6.48
C LEU A 113 7.31 -12.45 7.44
N GLU A 114 8.36 -13.11 6.96
CA GLU A 114 9.55 -13.36 7.77
C GLU A 114 10.46 -12.14 7.98
N ASP A 115 10.35 -11.12 7.12
CA ASP A 115 11.19 -9.92 7.14
C ASP A 115 11.03 -9.14 8.46
N PRO A 116 12.14 -8.70 9.10
CA PRO A 116 12.10 -8.11 10.43
C PRO A 116 11.38 -6.74 10.50
N VAL A 117 11.20 -6.03 9.38
CA VAL A 117 10.41 -4.80 9.34
C VAL A 117 8.93 -5.12 9.15
N VAL A 118 8.60 -6.08 8.28
CA VAL A 118 7.22 -6.55 8.08
C VAL A 118 6.67 -7.15 9.37
N LYS A 119 7.43 -8.00 10.08
CA LYS A 119 7.05 -8.52 11.41
C LYS A 119 6.74 -7.41 12.41
N LYS A 120 7.61 -6.39 12.49
CA LYS A 120 7.43 -5.25 13.40
C LYS A 120 6.19 -4.43 13.04
N PHE A 121 5.91 -4.24 11.76
CA PHE A 121 4.72 -3.55 11.27
C PHE A 121 3.43 -4.32 11.62
N LEU A 122 3.38 -5.63 11.33
CA LEU A 122 2.21 -6.47 11.61
C LEU A 122 1.94 -6.66 13.13
N ALA A 123 3.00 -6.60 13.96
CA ALA A 123 2.89 -6.61 15.42
C ALA A 123 2.50 -5.24 16.02
N TRP A 124 2.73 -4.15 15.27
CA TRP A 124 2.34 -2.79 15.66
C TRP A 124 0.87 -2.49 15.30
N ASP A 125 0.40 -2.94 14.13
CA ASP A 125 -1.00 -2.81 13.71
C ASP A 125 -1.89 -3.82 14.46
N LYS A 126 -2.14 -3.52 15.74
CA LYS A 126 -2.97 -4.32 16.66
C LYS A 126 -4.46 -4.21 16.36
N ASP A 127 -4.88 -3.04 15.89
CA ASP A 127 -6.28 -2.73 15.55
C ASP A 127 -6.64 -3.22 14.13
N LEU A 128 -5.70 -3.88 13.43
CA LEU A 128 -5.86 -4.47 12.11
C LEU A 128 -6.39 -3.45 11.08
N ARG A 129 -5.92 -2.21 11.16
CA ARG A 129 -6.38 -1.09 10.34
C ARG A 129 -5.70 -1.00 8.98
N LEU A 130 -4.52 -1.61 8.85
CA LEU A 130 -3.72 -1.60 7.63
C LEU A 130 -3.41 -3.01 7.09
N SER A 131 -3.66 -4.04 7.90
CA SER A 131 -3.17 -5.39 7.67
C SER A 131 -4.09 -6.47 8.24
N ASP A 132 -5.40 -6.30 8.08
CA ASP A 132 -6.34 -7.41 8.23
C ASP A 132 -6.14 -8.49 7.13
N LYS A 133 -6.81 -9.62 7.31
CA LYS A 133 -6.74 -10.80 6.44
C LYS A 133 -7.11 -10.52 4.98
N TYR A 134 -8.05 -9.62 4.70
CA TYR A 134 -8.47 -9.28 3.33
C TYR A 134 -7.44 -8.39 2.66
N LEU A 135 -6.96 -7.34 3.35
CA LEU A 135 -5.86 -6.50 2.86
C LEU A 135 -4.60 -7.31 2.57
N LEU A 136 -4.29 -8.32 3.40
CA LEU A 136 -3.16 -9.21 3.19
C LEU A 136 -3.40 -10.25 2.08
N ALA A 137 -4.63 -10.73 1.88
CA ALA A 137 -4.97 -11.54 0.70
C ALA A 137 -4.88 -10.71 -0.60
N MET A 138 -5.25 -9.43 -0.59
CA MET A 138 -5.04 -8.52 -1.74
C MET A 138 -3.56 -8.37 -2.11
N VAL A 139 -2.64 -8.37 -1.13
CA VAL A 139 -1.19 -8.36 -1.41
C VAL A 139 -0.78 -9.57 -2.25
N ILE A 140 -1.28 -10.76 -1.93
CA ILE A 140 -1.01 -11.99 -2.70
C ILE A 140 -1.61 -11.89 -4.11
N ALA A 141 -2.86 -11.42 -4.25
CA ALA A 141 -3.48 -11.18 -5.55
C ALA A 141 -2.64 -10.23 -6.41
N TYR A 142 -2.13 -9.14 -5.83
CA TYR A 142 -1.26 -8.19 -6.53
C TYR A 142 0.12 -8.74 -6.87
N PHE A 143 0.68 -9.63 -6.06
CA PHE A 143 1.90 -10.36 -6.43
C PHE A 143 1.64 -11.28 -7.62
N SER A 144 0.52 -12.00 -7.67
CA SER A 144 0.17 -12.80 -8.85
C SER A 144 0.01 -11.96 -10.12
N ARG A 145 -0.61 -10.77 -10.00
CA ARG A 145 -0.91 -9.91 -11.16
C ARG A 145 0.28 -9.11 -11.68
N ALA A 146 1.27 -8.80 -10.84
CA ALA A 146 2.41 -7.95 -11.23
C ALA A 146 3.45 -8.67 -12.10
N GLY A 147 3.35 -9.99 -12.26
CA GLY A 147 4.18 -10.78 -13.19
C GLY A 147 5.67 -10.83 -12.85
N LEU A 148 6.06 -10.42 -11.64
CA LEU A 148 7.45 -10.57 -11.17
C LEU A 148 7.68 -12.00 -10.70
N PHE A 149 8.91 -12.48 -10.86
CA PHE A 149 9.30 -13.78 -10.32
C PHE A 149 9.28 -13.77 -8.79
N SER A 150 8.93 -14.90 -8.18
CA SER A 150 8.73 -15.02 -6.71
C SER A 150 9.92 -14.56 -5.88
N TRP A 151 11.15 -14.72 -6.36
CA TRP A 151 12.39 -14.27 -5.70
C TRP A 151 12.69 -12.77 -5.84
N GLN A 152 12.05 -12.07 -6.80
CA GLN A 152 12.23 -10.62 -6.99
C GLN A 152 11.47 -9.80 -5.94
N TYR A 153 10.43 -10.38 -5.32
CA TYR A 153 9.69 -9.72 -4.24
C TYR A 153 10.57 -9.45 -3.02
N ARG A 154 10.60 -8.18 -2.64
CA ARG A 154 11.36 -7.56 -1.53
C ARG A 154 10.40 -6.76 -0.67
N ARG A 155 10.80 -6.42 0.56
CA ARG A 155 10.06 -5.57 1.52
C ARG A 155 9.30 -4.40 0.87
N ILE A 156 9.95 -3.63 -0.02
CA ILE A 156 9.31 -2.52 -0.73
C ILE A 156 8.03 -2.95 -1.48
N HIS A 157 8.03 -4.09 -2.17
CA HIS A 157 6.88 -4.60 -2.91
C HIS A 157 5.71 -4.98 -1.98
N PHE A 158 6.00 -5.55 -0.81
CA PHE A 158 4.98 -5.80 0.22
C PHE A 158 4.28 -4.50 0.62
N PHE A 159 5.05 -3.45 0.95
CA PHE A 159 4.47 -2.16 1.32
C PHE A 159 3.78 -1.45 0.14
N LEU A 160 4.25 -1.60 -1.10
CA LEU A 160 3.59 -1.05 -2.30
C LEU A 160 2.22 -1.72 -2.53
N ALA A 161 2.17 -3.05 -2.48
CA ALA A 161 0.95 -3.83 -2.64
C ALA A 161 -0.03 -3.56 -1.50
N LEU A 162 0.44 -3.53 -0.24
CA LEU A 162 -0.41 -3.28 0.91
C LEU A 162 -0.93 -1.84 0.95
N TYR A 163 -0.11 -0.86 0.56
CA TYR A 163 -0.57 0.53 0.42
C TYR A 163 -1.66 0.62 -0.63
N LEU A 164 -1.50 -0.07 -1.78
CA LEU A 164 -2.51 -0.12 -2.82
C LEU A 164 -3.81 -0.77 -2.33
N ALA A 165 -3.73 -1.89 -1.60
CA ALA A 165 -4.91 -2.55 -1.03
C ALA A 165 -5.69 -1.59 -0.09
N ASN A 166 -4.96 -0.91 0.78
CA ASN A 166 -5.51 0.13 1.65
C ASN A 166 -6.08 1.35 0.89
N ASP A 167 -5.61 1.64 -0.33
CA ASP A 167 -6.17 2.69 -1.19
C ASP A 167 -7.41 2.25 -2.00
N MET A 168 -7.70 0.94 -2.03
CA MET A 168 -8.91 0.39 -2.64
C MET A 168 -10.05 0.17 -1.63
N GLU A 169 -9.71 -0.14 -0.37
CA GLU A 169 -10.70 -0.45 0.69
C GLU A 169 -10.97 0.74 1.64
N GLU A 170 -9.97 1.58 1.94
CA GLU A 170 -10.05 2.59 3.01
C GLU A 170 -9.72 4.01 2.50
N ASP A 171 -10.73 4.89 2.46
CA ASP A 171 -10.57 6.31 2.09
C ASP A 171 -9.59 7.06 3.01
N ASN A 172 -9.40 6.59 4.25
CA ASN A 172 -8.59 7.26 5.25
C ASN A 172 -7.09 7.18 4.95
N GLN A 173 -6.50 8.33 4.59
CA GLN A 173 -5.07 8.47 4.28
C GLN A 173 -4.16 8.57 5.52
N ALA A 174 -4.69 8.73 6.73
CA ALA A 174 -3.89 8.96 7.92
C ALA A 174 -3.11 7.71 8.39
N PRO A 175 -3.71 6.50 8.55
CA PRO A 175 -2.97 5.30 8.96
C PRO A 175 -1.87 4.90 7.97
N LYS A 176 -2.08 5.15 6.67
CA LYS A 176 -1.09 4.91 5.60
C LYS A 176 0.21 5.71 5.81
N GLN A 177 0.23 6.75 6.64
CA GLN A 177 1.45 7.49 6.99
C GLN A 177 2.46 6.64 7.76
N ASP A 178 2.00 5.72 8.61
CA ASP A 178 2.85 4.86 9.43
C ASP A 178 3.64 3.85 8.59
N MET A 179 3.07 3.39 7.47
CA MET A 179 3.76 2.50 6.52
C MET A 179 5.09 3.09 6.03
N PHE A 180 5.15 4.41 5.82
CA PHE A 180 6.40 5.10 5.45
C PHE A 180 7.43 5.09 6.58
N TYR A 181 7.00 5.15 7.84
CA TYR A 181 7.90 5.10 8.99
C TYR A 181 8.58 3.73 9.10
N PHE A 182 7.85 2.63 8.90
CA PHE A 182 8.46 1.30 8.86
C PHE A 182 9.42 1.13 7.68
N LEU A 183 9.07 1.67 6.51
CA LEU A 183 9.84 1.48 5.28
C LEU A 183 11.10 2.36 5.18
N TYR A 184 11.03 3.62 5.64
CA TYR A 184 12.09 4.64 5.48
C TYR A 184 12.53 5.32 6.79
N GLY A 185 11.97 4.92 7.93
CA GLY A 185 12.21 5.59 9.21
C GLY A 185 11.71 7.03 9.22
N LYS A 186 12.54 7.94 9.75
CA LYS A 186 12.25 9.39 9.78
C LYS A 186 12.50 10.10 8.43
N ASN A 187 12.86 9.38 7.36
CA ASN A 187 13.22 9.99 6.09
C ASN A 187 12.01 10.19 5.16
N HIS A 188 11.32 11.32 5.32
CA HIS A 188 10.14 11.67 4.51
C HIS A 188 10.46 11.95 3.02
N SER A 189 11.73 12.20 2.65
CA SER A 189 12.13 12.51 1.26
C SER A 189 11.89 11.36 0.27
N GLN A 190 11.71 10.13 0.76
CA GLN A 190 11.49 8.95 -0.07
C GLN A 190 10.02 8.76 -0.51
N ARG A 191 9.10 9.58 0.02
CA ARG A 191 7.66 9.49 -0.31
C ARG A 191 7.35 9.69 -1.80
N PRO A 192 7.91 10.69 -2.51
CA PRO A 192 7.68 10.84 -3.97
C PRO A 192 8.17 9.63 -4.76
N LEU A 193 9.32 9.05 -4.38
CA LEU A 193 9.85 7.83 -4.99
C LEU A 193 8.92 6.63 -4.76
N PHE A 194 8.37 6.47 -3.55
CA PHE A 194 7.39 5.43 -3.26
C PHE A 194 6.14 5.55 -4.13
N HIS A 195 5.57 6.75 -4.29
CA HIS A 195 4.40 6.95 -5.16
C HIS A 195 4.72 6.67 -6.63
N LYS A 196 5.93 7.00 -7.11
CA LYS A 196 6.41 6.62 -8.45
C LYS A 196 6.51 5.10 -8.61
N LEU A 197 7.10 4.39 -7.64
CA LEU A 197 7.19 2.93 -7.63
C LEU A 197 5.81 2.28 -7.56
N ARG A 198 4.86 2.85 -6.81
CA ARG A 198 3.47 2.38 -6.75
C ARG A 198 2.78 2.50 -8.09
N LEU A 199 2.94 3.62 -8.79
CA LEU A 199 2.41 3.77 -10.15
C LEU A 199 2.99 2.72 -11.10
N GLN A 200 4.30 2.49 -11.05
CA GLN A 200 4.95 1.43 -11.84
C GLN A 200 4.42 0.03 -11.50
N PHE A 201 4.16 -0.26 -10.22
CA PHE A 201 3.56 -1.51 -9.77
C PHE A 201 2.13 -1.69 -10.30
N ILE A 202 1.29 -0.64 -10.24
CA ILE A 202 -0.06 -0.65 -10.85
C ILE A 202 0.01 -0.90 -12.36
N CYS A 203 0.96 -0.26 -13.07
CA CYS A 203 1.18 -0.49 -14.49
C CYS A 203 1.58 -1.95 -14.79
N SER A 204 2.44 -2.57 -13.97
CA SER A 204 2.82 -3.99 -14.16
C SER A 204 1.62 -4.95 -14.05
N MET A 205 0.62 -4.60 -13.24
CA MET A 205 -0.64 -5.35 -13.12
C MET A 205 -1.64 -5.05 -14.25
N ARG A 206 -1.24 -4.32 -15.30
CA ARG A 206 -2.14 -3.82 -16.37
C ARG A 206 -3.39 -3.12 -15.80
N TRP A 207 -3.20 -2.33 -14.73
CA TRP A 207 -4.28 -1.62 -14.00
C TRP A 207 -5.35 -2.52 -13.34
N ARG A 208 -5.15 -3.84 -13.26
CA ARG A 208 -6.03 -4.77 -12.54
C ARG A 208 -5.83 -4.62 -11.03
N THR A 209 -6.39 -3.56 -10.44
CA THR A 209 -6.33 -3.31 -8.97
C THR A 209 -7.56 -3.80 -8.21
N TRP A 210 -8.71 -4.00 -8.88
CA TRP A 210 -9.90 -4.60 -8.28
C TRP A 210 -9.69 -6.08 -7.97
N VAL A 211 -9.90 -6.51 -6.73
CA VAL A 211 -9.85 -7.92 -6.32
C VAL A 211 -11.27 -8.32 -5.90
N SER A 212 -11.82 -9.40 -6.44
CA SER A 212 -13.18 -9.81 -6.07
C SER A 212 -13.18 -10.54 -4.73
N ARG A 213 -14.34 -10.60 -4.08
CA ARG A 213 -14.48 -11.33 -2.81
C ARG A 213 -14.17 -12.82 -2.98
N GLU A 214 -14.60 -13.40 -4.09
CA GLU A 214 -14.36 -14.81 -4.45
C GLU A 214 -12.86 -15.08 -4.59
N GLU A 215 -12.10 -14.20 -5.23
CA GLU A 215 -10.64 -14.30 -5.36
C GLU A 215 -9.93 -14.23 -3.99
N LEU A 216 -10.42 -13.39 -3.07
CA LEU A 216 -9.92 -13.32 -1.70
C LEU A 216 -10.22 -14.59 -0.89
N GLU A 217 -11.42 -15.17 -1.08
CA GLU A 217 -11.82 -16.44 -0.44
C GLU A 217 -11.02 -17.63 -1.01
N GLU A 218 -10.74 -17.64 -2.31
CA GLU A 218 -9.86 -18.64 -2.96
C GLU A 218 -8.40 -18.55 -2.46
N ILE A 219 -7.85 -17.35 -2.30
CA ILE A 219 -6.50 -17.13 -1.75
C ILE A 219 -6.41 -17.59 -0.29
N GLN A 220 -7.42 -17.30 0.54
CA GLN A 220 -7.45 -17.78 1.94
C GLN A 220 -7.63 -19.31 2.01
N ALA A 221 -8.37 -19.90 1.08
CA ALA A 221 -8.60 -21.35 1.01
C ALA A 221 -7.38 -22.16 0.51
N TYR A 222 -6.30 -21.52 0.06
CA TYR A 222 -5.04 -22.19 -0.30
C TYR A 222 -4.35 -22.82 0.91
N ASP A 223 -4.23 -22.05 2.00
CA ASP A 223 -3.69 -22.49 3.29
C ASP A 223 -4.56 -21.88 4.41
N PRO A 224 -5.71 -22.49 4.75
CA PRO A 224 -6.68 -21.90 5.67
C PRO A 224 -6.22 -21.89 7.15
N GLU A 225 -5.19 -22.66 7.49
CA GLU A 225 -4.61 -22.69 8.86
C GLU A 225 -3.55 -21.61 9.06
N HIS A 226 -3.17 -20.89 8.01
CA HIS A 226 -2.17 -19.83 8.08
C HIS A 226 -2.57 -18.70 9.04
N TRP A 227 -1.70 -18.39 10.00
CA TRP A 227 -1.96 -17.43 11.09
C TRP A 227 -2.38 -16.02 10.63
N VAL A 228 -2.04 -15.61 9.40
CA VAL A 228 -2.49 -14.33 8.85
C VAL A 228 -4.01 -14.24 8.74
N TRP A 229 -4.71 -15.35 8.51
CA TRP A 229 -6.16 -15.34 8.36
C TRP A 229 -6.91 -15.16 9.69
N THR A 230 -6.22 -15.30 10.84
CA THR A 230 -6.76 -14.93 12.15
C THR A 230 -6.72 -13.42 12.40
N ARG A 231 -6.13 -12.63 11.49
CA ARG A 231 -6.12 -11.16 11.54
C ARG A 231 -7.45 -10.58 11.06
N ASP A 232 -8.52 -10.89 11.77
CA ASP A 232 -9.86 -10.43 11.43
C ASP A 232 -10.28 -9.21 12.27
N ARG A 233 -10.36 -8.04 11.63
CA ARG A 233 -10.79 -6.78 12.28
C ARG A 233 -12.22 -6.86 12.83
N THR A 234 -13.08 -7.70 12.26
CA THR A 234 -14.49 -7.84 12.69
C THR A 234 -14.63 -8.55 14.04
N LEU A 235 -13.59 -9.25 14.49
CA LEU A 235 -13.53 -9.93 15.78
C LEU A 235 -12.95 -9.06 16.91
N LEU A 236 -12.45 -7.86 16.59
CA LEU A 236 -11.99 -6.92 17.60
C LEU A 236 -13.19 -6.27 18.30
N PRO A 237 -13.16 -6.12 19.63
CA PRO A 237 -14.22 -5.40 20.35
C PRO A 237 -14.24 -3.94 19.89
N SER A 238 -15.37 -3.50 19.35
CA SER A 238 -15.58 -2.09 19.06
C SER A 238 -15.36 -1.28 20.34
N ALA A 239 -14.49 -0.26 20.28
CA ALA A 239 -14.20 0.56 21.44
C ALA A 239 -15.51 1.15 22.00
N PRO A 240 -15.75 1.09 23.32
CA PRO A 240 -16.96 1.65 23.90
C PRO A 240 -17.00 3.14 23.58
N GLY A 241 -17.99 3.52 22.76
CA GLY A 241 -18.10 4.88 22.26
C GLY A 241 -18.22 5.87 23.42
N THR A 242 -17.49 6.98 23.31
CA THR A 242 -17.68 8.14 24.18
C THR A 242 -19.14 8.56 24.10
N VAL A 243 -19.90 8.29 25.16
CA VAL A 243 -21.20 8.93 25.37
C VAL A 243 -20.93 10.40 25.62
N GLU A 244 -21.17 11.23 24.59
CA GLU A 244 -21.33 12.66 24.82
C GLU A 244 -22.56 12.89 25.70
N ALA A 245 -22.42 13.80 26.66
CA ALA A 245 -23.40 14.12 27.69
C ALA A 245 -23.97 15.53 27.49
#